data_AF-A0A7S0SPW6-F1
#
_entry.id   AF-A0A7S0SPW6-F1
#
_cell.length_a   1.000
_cell.length_b   1.000
_cell.length_c   1.000
_cell.angle_alpha   90.00
_cell.angle_beta   90.00
_cell.angle_gamma   90.00
#
_symmetry.space_group_name_H-M   'P 1'
#
loop_
_entity.id
_entity.type
_entity.pdbx_description
1 polymer ?
#
loop_
_entity_poly.entity_id
_entity_poly.type
_entity_poly.pdbx_seq_one_letter_code
_entity_poly.pdbx_strand_id
1 'polypeptide(L)'
;VVIGGSIYAVSGTSASSPSVAGLVSLVNAARLEAGKSSLGFLNSAIYTYGTQFANDITSGVNNCTAGLVCCSQGFYAAAGWDPLTGFGSVDYGKFYDIFYNL
;
A
#
# COMPACT_ATOMS: atom_id res chain seq x y z
N VAL A 1 -2.70 16.89 4.99
CA VAL A 1 -1.68 16.87 6.08
C VAL A 1 -1.68 18.19 6.82
N VAL A 2 -1.27 18.22 8.09
CA VAL A 2 -1.16 19.48 8.85
C VAL A 2 0.30 19.94 8.86
N ILE A 3 0.57 21.16 8.40
CA ILE A 3 1.91 21.76 8.36
C ILE A 3 1.81 23.13 9.02
N GLY A 4 2.57 23.38 10.08
CA GLY A 4 2.50 24.66 10.82
C GLY A 4 1.09 25.03 11.33
N GLY A 5 0.29 24.03 11.71
CA GLY A 5 -1.09 24.23 12.19
C GLY A 5 -2.16 24.41 11.10
N SER A 6 -1.78 24.44 9.83
CA SER A 6 -2.71 24.59 8.69
C SER A 6 -2.87 23.28 7.92
N ILE A 7 -4.07 23.03 7.38
CA ILE A 7 -4.38 21.83 6.58
C ILE A 7 -3.97 22.07 5.12
N TYR A 8 -3.19 21.16 4.56
CA TYR A 8 -2.76 21.14 3.17
C TYR A 8 -3.23 19.88 2.45
N ALA A 9 -3.72 20.06 1.22
CA ALA A 9 -3.84 18.98 0.25
C ALA A 9 -2.45 18.71 -0.36
N VAL A 10 -2.03 17.45 -0.33
CA VAL A 10 -0.74 16.98 -0.87
C VAL A 10 -0.96 15.69 -1.65
N SER A 11 -0.01 15.35 -2.52
CA SER A 11 -0.04 14.14 -3.35
C SER A 11 1.34 13.49 -3.42
N GLY A 12 1.43 12.38 -4.16
CA GLY A 12 2.67 11.63 -4.36
C GLY A 12 2.77 10.37 -3.50
N THR A 13 3.70 9.49 -3.87
CA THR A 13 3.98 8.23 -3.14
C THR A 13 4.47 8.48 -1.71
N SER A 14 4.98 9.68 -1.44
CA SER A 14 5.29 10.15 -0.08
C SER A 14 4.06 10.20 0.83
N ALA A 15 2.84 10.31 0.29
CA ALA A 15 1.61 10.22 1.07
C ALA A 15 1.14 8.76 1.26
N SER A 16 1.38 7.88 0.28
CA SER A 16 0.98 6.46 0.38
C SER A 16 1.87 5.66 1.33
N SER A 17 3.19 5.91 1.33
CA SER A 17 4.15 5.23 2.21
C SER A 17 3.79 5.29 3.71
N PRO A 18 3.56 6.47 4.33
CA PRO A 18 3.15 6.54 5.74
C PRO A 18 1.74 5.98 5.98
N SER A 19 0.86 6.03 4.98
CA SER A 19 -0.48 5.43 5.08
C SER A 19 -0.38 3.91 5.28
N VAL A 20 0.41 3.22 4.45
CA VAL A 20 0.66 1.77 4.59
C VAL A 20 1.40 1.46 5.89
N ALA A 21 2.40 2.26 6.27
CA ALA A 21 3.11 2.08 7.52
C ALA A 21 2.18 2.17 8.75
N GLY A 22 1.18 3.08 8.72
CA GLY A 22 0.15 3.18 9.74
C GLY A 22 -0.70 1.91 9.87
N LEU A 23 -1.17 1.37 8.74
CA LEU A 23 -1.94 0.12 8.72
C LEU A 23 -1.14 -1.08 9.29
N VAL A 24 0.12 -1.21 8.90
CA VAL A 24 1.03 -2.25 9.44
C VAL A 24 1.25 -2.05 10.94
N SER A 25 1.40 -0.80 11.39
CA SER A 25 1.58 -0.48 12.82
C SER A 25 0.37 -0.88 13.66
N LEU A 26 -0.85 -0.69 13.14
CA LEU A 26 -2.07 -1.13 13.83
C LEU A 26 -2.12 -2.66 13.98
N VAL A 27 -1.76 -3.42 12.95
CA VAL A 27 -1.68 -4.89 13.05
C VAL A 27 -0.59 -5.30 14.04
N ASN A 28 0.58 -4.67 14.01
CA ASN A 28 1.64 -4.94 14.98
C ASN A 28 1.22 -4.64 16.42
N ALA A 29 0.48 -3.56 16.67
CA ALA A 29 -0.06 -3.25 17.98
C ALA A 29 -0.97 -4.38 18.49
N ALA A 30 -1.94 -4.81 17.68
CA ALA A 30 -2.83 -5.91 18.03
C ALA A 30 -2.09 -7.24 18.26
N ARG A 31 -1.04 -7.52 17.45
CA ARG A 31 -0.19 -8.70 17.62
C ARG A 31 0.57 -8.65 18.95
N LEU A 32 1.16 -7.51 19.30
CA LEU A 32 1.91 -7.32 20.54
C LEU A 32 1.01 -7.40 21.77
N GLU A 33 -0.21 -6.84 21.72
CA GLU A 33 -1.23 -7.00 22.77
C GLU A 33 -1.60 -8.47 23.01
N ALA A 34 -1.57 -9.28 21.94
CA ALA A 34 -1.78 -10.73 22.01
C ALA A 34 -0.50 -11.54 22.31
N GLY A 35 0.61 -10.89 22.67
CA GLY A 35 1.87 -11.56 22.99
C GLY A 35 2.62 -12.15 21.78
N LYS A 36 2.27 -11.77 20.56
CA LYS A 36 2.94 -12.18 19.31
C LYS A 36 4.08 -11.22 18.95
N SER A 37 5.00 -11.65 18.08
CA SER A 37 6.01 -10.78 17.49
C SER A 37 5.41 -9.84 16.44
N SER A 38 6.10 -8.74 16.13
CA SER A 38 5.76 -7.90 14.97
C SER A 38 5.99 -8.64 13.65
N LEU A 39 5.39 -8.13 12.57
CA LEU A 39 5.39 -8.75 11.24
C LEU A 39 6.76 -8.77 10.53
N GLY A 40 7.69 -7.86 10.89
CA GLY A 40 9.00 -7.78 10.25
C GLY A 40 8.94 -7.48 8.74
N PHE A 41 9.74 -8.21 7.96
CA PHE A 41 9.82 -8.04 6.51
C PHE A 41 8.65 -8.70 5.78
N LEU A 42 7.80 -7.87 5.15
CA LEU A 42 6.51 -8.32 4.62
C LEU A 42 6.54 -8.95 3.23
N ASN A 43 7.59 -8.75 2.42
CA ASN A 43 7.52 -9.07 0.99
C ASN A 43 7.15 -10.54 0.73
N SER A 44 7.78 -11.50 1.40
CA SER A 44 7.45 -12.92 1.19
C SER A 44 5.98 -13.22 1.50
N ALA A 45 5.43 -12.63 2.56
CA ALA A 45 4.03 -12.83 2.94
C ALA A 45 3.08 -12.17 1.93
N ILE A 46 3.27 -10.90 1.57
CA ILE A 46 2.35 -10.21 0.64
C ILE A 46 2.35 -10.88 -0.75
N TYR A 47 3.48 -11.39 -1.23
CA TYR A 47 3.52 -12.13 -2.49
C TYR A 47 2.88 -13.53 -2.40
N THR A 48 2.85 -14.13 -1.20
CA THR A 48 2.15 -15.41 -0.97
C THR A 48 0.63 -15.22 -1.02
N TYR A 49 0.11 -14.16 -0.42
CA TYR A 49 -1.35 -13.89 -0.40
C TYR A 49 -1.86 -13.17 -1.65
N GLY A 50 -0.99 -12.47 -2.38
CA GLY A 50 -1.35 -11.77 -3.60
C GLY A 50 -2.44 -10.73 -3.39
N THR A 51 -3.48 -10.73 -4.22
CA THR A 51 -4.58 -9.76 -4.14
C THR A 51 -5.56 -9.98 -2.97
N GLN A 52 -5.39 -11.04 -2.17
CA GLN A 52 -6.33 -11.37 -1.09
C GLN A 52 -6.46 -10.29 -0.01
N PHE A 53 -5.42 -9.48 0.22
CA PHE A 53 -5.45 -8.40 1.21
C PHE A 53 -5.70 -7.02 0.60
N ALA A 54 -5.91 -6.92 -0.71
CA ALA A 54 -5.86 -5.67 -1.44
C ALA A 54 -7.12 -5.41 -2.28
N ASN A 55 -7.34 -4.14 -2.60
CA ASN A 55 -8.21 -3.72 -3.69
C ASN A 55 -7.35 -3.58 -4.94
N ASP A 56 -7.48 -4.55 -5.85
CA ASP A 56 -6.76 -4.65 -7.10
C ASP A 56 -7.11 -3.48 -8.06
N ILE A 57 -6.09 -2.79 -8.57
CA ILE A 57 -6.25 -1.66 -9.49
C ILE A 57 -6.00 -2.18 -10.90
N THR A 58 -7.06 -2.23 -11.72
CA THR A 58 -7.00 -2.87 -13.04
C THR A 58 -7.03 -1.88 -14.22
N SER A 59 -6.97 -0.58 -13.94
CA SER A 59 -6.99 0.47 -14.96
C SER A 59 -6.09 1.65 -14.58
N GLY A 60 -5.27 2.10 -15.52
CA GLY A 60 -4.34 3.23 -15.33
C GLY A 60 -3.02 3.03 -16.06
N VAL A 61 -2.22 4.10 -16.15
CA VAL A 61 -0.88 4.09 -16.77
C VAL A 61 0.03 5.10 -16.08
N ASN A 62 1.33 4.81 -15.92
CA ASN A 62 2.35 5.75 -15.38
C ASN A 62 3.31 6.30 -16.44
N ASN A 63 2.81 6.70 -17.60
CA ASN A 63 3.66 7.30 -18.62
C ASN A 63 3.96 8.79 -18.38
N CYS A 64 3.37 9.42 -17.35
CA CYS A 64 3.55 10.84 -17.06
C CYS A 64 4.35 11.08 -15.77
N THR A 65 5.25 12.05 -15.81
CA THR A 65 5.96 12.59 -14.64
C THR A 65 5.07 13.59 -13.89
N ALA A 66 5.44 13.91 -12.65
CA ALA A 66 4.78 14.97 -11.88
C ALA A 66 4.86 16.36 -12.54
N GLY A 67 5.85 16.58 -13.43
CA GLY A 67 6.07 17.84 -14.16
C GLY A 67 5.30 17.95 -15.49
N LEU A 68 4.22 17.20 -15.67
CA LEU A 68 3.36 17.16 -16.87
C LEU A 68 4.05 16.68 -18.16
N VAL A 69 5.27 16.14 -18.07
CA VAL A 69 5.90 15.46 -19.21
C VAL A 69 5.40 14.03 -19.27
N CYS A 70 4.75 13.67 -20.37
CA CYS A 70 4.32 12.31 -20.65
C CYS A 70 5.19 11.67 -21.74
N CYS A 71 5.72 10.49 -21.43
CA CYS A 71 6.44 9.64 -22.35
C CYS A 71 5.47 8.83 -23.24
N SER A 72 5.97 8.34 -24.37
CA SER A 72 5.22 7.40 -25.22
C SER A 72 5.04 6.01 -24.59
N GLN A 73 5.86 5.66 -23.60
CA GLN A 73 5.83 4.39 -22.89
C GLN A 73 5.59 4.58 -21.40
N GLY A 74 4.92 3.59 -20.80
CA GLY A 74 4.69 3.44 -19.37
C GLY A 74 4.16 2.03 -19.12
N PHE A 75 4.01 1.67 -17.85
CA PHE A 75 3.34 0.45 -17.45
C PHE A 75 1.84 0.68 -17.27
N TYR A 76 1.05 -0.32 -17.61
CA TYR A 76 -0.40 -0.33 -17.40
C TYR A 76 -0.74 -1.11 -16.14
N ALA A 77 -1.79 -0.66 -15.44
CA ALA A 77 -2.44 -1.49 -14.44
C ALA A 77 -3.09 -2.70 -15.11
N ALA A 78 -3.10 -3.83 -14.41
CA ALA A 78 -3.67 -5.09 -14.88
C ALA A 78 -4.20 -5.91 -13.70
N ALA A 79 -5.02 -6.93 -13.98
CA ALA A 79 -5.46 -7.83 -12.92
C ALA A 79 -4.28 -8.54 -12.25
N GLY A 80 -4.25 -8.53 -10.91
CA GLY A 80 -3.21 -9.18 -10.12
C GLY A 80 -2.09 -8.24 -9.68
N TRP A 81 -0.84 -8.69 -9.85
CA TRP A 81 0.32 -7.83 -9.60
C TRP A 81 0.68 -7.09 -10.88
N ASP A 82 0.90 -5.79 -10.79
CA ASP A 82 1.46 -5.00 -11.88
C ASP A 82 2.57 -4.03 -11.40
N PRO A 83 3.45 -3.57 -12.31
CA PRO A 83 4.52 -2.63 -11.97
C PRO A 83 4.04 -1.16 -11.83
N LEU A 84 2.73 -0.92 -11.83
CA LEU A 84 2.12 0.39 -11.61
C LEU A 84 1.70 0.56 -10.14
N THR A 85 1.00 -0.43 -9.58
CA THR A 85 0.35 -0.41 -8.26
C THR A 85 0.67 -1.63 -7.38
N GLY A 86 1.44 -2.61 -7.88
CA GLY A 86 1.69 -3.86 -7.17
C GLY A 86 0.40 -4.68 -7.11
N PHE A 87 0.02 -5.16 -5.91
CA PHE A 87 -1.28 -5.82 -5.70
C PHE A 87 -2.44 -4.84 -5.48
N GLY A 88 -2.18 -3.53 -5.54
CA GLY A 88 -3.17 -2.48 -5.31
C GLY A 88 -3.16 -1.89 -3.90
N SER A 89 -4.27 -1.28 -3.50
CA SER A 89 -4.39 -0.61 -2.20
C SER A 89 -4.73 -1.59 -1.08
N VAL A 90 -4.20 -1.39 0.13
CA VAL A 90 -4.47 -2.28 1.27
C VAL A 90 -5.93 -2.15 1.72
N ASP A 91 -6.66 -3.26 1.73
CA ASP A 91 -7.94 -3.39 2.43
C ASP A 91 -7.62 -3.79 3.87
N TYR A 92 -7.79 -2.86 4.82
CA TYR A 92 -7.34 -3.08 6.20
C TYR A 92 -8.03 -4.27 6.87
N GLY A 93 -9.31 -4.55 6.57
CA GLY A 93 -10.01 -5.69 7.17
C GLY A 93 -9.38 -7.01 6.73
N LYS A 94 -9.24 -7.19 5.41
CA LYS A 94 -8.60 -8.39 4.84
C LYS A 94 -7.13 -8.52 5.25
N PHE A 95 -6.42 -7.40 5.28
CA PHE A 95 -5.03 -7.37 5.74
C PHE A 95 -4.92 -7.74 7.22
N TYR A 96 -5.80 -7.25 8.09
CA TYR A 96 -5.82 -7.64 9.49
C TYR A 96 -6.05 -9.15 9.65
N ASP A 97 -7.08 -9.70 9.00
CA ASP A 97 -7.47 -11.11 9.14
C ASP A 97 -6.32 -12.07 8.77
N ILE A 98 -5.58 -11.74 7.71
CA ILE A 98 -4.43 -12.51 7.23
C ILE A 98 -3.22 -12.29 8.16
N PHE A 99 -2.82 -11.03 8.36
CA PHE A 99 -1.51 -10.72 8.93
C PHE A 99 -1.52 -10.74 10.47
N TYR A 100 -2.68 -10.67 11.13
CA TYR A 100 -2.77 -10.89 12.58
C TYR A 100 -2.35 -12.32 12.97
N ASN A 101 -2.56 -13.30 12.09
CA ASN A 101 -2.33 -14.71 12.36
C ASN A 101 -1.04 -15.31 11.81
N LEU A 102 -0.22 -14.50 11.12
CA LEU A 102 1.14 -14.88 10.72
C LEU A 102 2.06 -15.14 11.91
#